data_AF-A0A9E2U2Z8-F1
#
_entry.id   AF-A0A9E2U2Z8-F1
#
_cell.length_a   1.000
_cell.length_b   1.000
_cell.length_c   1.000
_cell.angle_alpha   90.00
_cell.angle_beta   90.00
_cell.angle_gamma   90.00
#
_symmetry.space_group_name_H-M   'P 1'
#
loop_
_entity.id
_entity.type
_entity.pdbx_description
1 polymer ?
#
loop_
_entity_poly.entity_id
_entity_poly.type
_entity_poly.pdbx_seq_one_letter_code
_entity_poly.pdbx_strand_id
1 'polypeptide(L)'
;MLNLIIVIAVVLVLAILVTVFRVITLVNVAKGEGSKSVPPTNRINAILLILFLIAGLFGFFYFSFGGLQDDFVLPLASEHGAVTDRLFWITMGITCFVFIVTQIFLFGFAYKYQHKEGNKADFYPHNNKLEVIWTAIPAVVLAILIVSGWKAWSDITGKAPDNAEVIEVMGYQFSWSVRYPGADKNLGDSDFQKMDVTNTMGIDFTDQASFDDFIPTQLVLPKGRPVLLKIRAKDVIHSVFQPHFRMQMNAVPGMPTRFWFVPTKTTEEMREETGNPDFNYELVCNKICGYGHFGMKYSILVLEADEYDQWYADQQAWLKLNDDYLSEVPDNLKEAARIAAGIDNVISVDKADKALVSN
;
A
#
# COMPACT_ATOMS: atom_id res chain seq x y z
N MET A 1 -40.10 5.51 8.41
CA MET A 1 -41.11 6.53 8.78
C MET A 1 -40.48 7.73 9.50
N LEU A 2 -39.68 7.52 10.56
CA LEU A 2 -38.95 8.58 11.28
C LEU A 2 -38.00 9.40 10.37
N ASN A 3 -37.22 8.74 9.52
CA ASN A 3 -36.29 9.41 8.59
C ASN A 3 -37.02 10.32 7.58
N LEU A 4 -38.22 9.94 7.13
CA LEU A 4 -39.02 10.75 6.20
C LEU A 4 -39.56 12.01 6.89
N ILE A 5 -40.01 11.89 8.13
CA ILE A 5 -40.49 13.02 8.93
C ILE A 5 -39.34 13.99 9.22
N ILE A 6 -38.14 13.49 9.53
CA ILE A 6 -36.94 14.33 9.73
C ILE A 6 -36.59 15.10 8.44
N VAL A 7 -36.58 14.43 7.29
CA VAL A 7 -36.31 15.09 6.00
C VAL A 7 -37.35 16.16 5.70
N ILE A 8 -38.64 15.87 5.87
CA ILE A 8 -39.72 16.85 5.67
C ILE A 8 -39.59 18.04 6.63
N ALA A 9 -39.27 17.79 7.90
CA ALA A 9 -39.07 18.84 8.89
C ALA A 9 -37.89 19.74 8.52
N VAL A 10 -36.76 19.18 8.10
CA VAL A 10 -35.59 19.95 7.63
C VAL A 10 -35.95 20.80 6.41
N VAL A 11 -36.64 20.21 5.43
CA VAL A 11 -37.09 20.94 4.22
C VAL A 11 -38.02 22.09 4.58
N LEU A 12 -38.98 21.87 5.49
CA LEU A 12 -39.90 22.92 5.95
C LEU A 12 -39.17 24.03 6.70
N VAL A 13 -38.22 23.70 7.58
CA VAL A 13 -37.39 24.70 8.27
C VAL A 13 -36.59 25.53 7.28
N LEU A 14 -35.94 24.89 6.30
CA LEU A 14 -35.21 25.59 5.24
C LEU A 14 -36.15 26.49 4.40
N ALA A 15 -37.34 26.00 4.04
CA ALA A 15 -38.33 26.78 3.29
C ALA A 15 -38.83 28.00 4.08
N ILE A 16 -39.06 27.85 5.38
CA ILE A 16 -39.43 28.96 6.27
C ILE A 16 -38.29 29.98 6.33
N LEU A 17 -37.05 29.55 6.56
CA LEU A 17 -35.88 30.44 6.62
C LEU A 17 -35.69 31.22 5.31
N VAL A 18 -35.82 30.57 4.16
CA VAL A 18 -35.76 31.21 2.83
C VAL A 18 -36.89 32.21 2.65
N THR A 19 -38.11 31.87 3.07
CA THR A 19 -39.28 32.74 2.95
C THR A 19 -39.14 33.97 3.83
N VAL A 20 -38.72 33.80 5.09
CA VAL A 20 -38.43 34.91 6.01
C VAL A 20 -37.37 35.84 5.42
N PHE A 21 -36.26 35.30 4.90
CA PHE A 21 -35.23 36.08 4.24
C PHE A 21 -35.78 36.86 3.04
N ARG A 22 -36.59 36.22 2.18
CA ARG A 22 -37.25 36.88 1.03
C ARG A 22 -38.18 38.02 1.47
N VAL A 23 -39.00 37.79 2.50
CA VAL A 23 -39.93 38.81 3.02
C VAL A 23 -39.17 40.01 3.55
N ILE A 24 -38.10 39.80 4.34
CA ILE A 24 -37.23 40.88 4.82
C ILE A 24 -36.65 41.67 3.64
N THR A 25 -36.17 40.98 2.61
CA THR A 25 -35.60 41.61 1.41
C THR A 25 -36.64 42.46 0.68
N LEU A 26 -37.84 41.92 0.45
CA LEU A 26 -38.94 42.63 -0.24
C LEU A 26 -39.44 43.84 0.56
N VAL A 27 -39.52 43.73 1.88
CA VAL A 27 -39.88 44.84 2.77
C VAL A 27 -38.86 45.97 2.69
N ASN A 28 -37.56 45.65 2.65
CA ASN A 28 -36.50 46.65 2.51
C ASN A 28 -36.57 47.36 1.14
N VAL A 29 -36.85 46.63 0.06
CA VAL A 29 -37.07 47.20 -1.27
C VAL A 29 -38.30 48.12 -1.29
N ALA A 30 -39.41 47.69 -0.68
CA ALA A 30 -40.64 48.47 -0.63
C ALA A 30 -40.53 49.76 0.21
N LYS A 31 -39.65 49.79 1.22
CA LYS A 31 -39.38 50.97 2.05
C LYS A 31 -38.57 52.07 1.34
N GLY A 32 -38.18 51.87 0.08
CA GLY A 32 -37.35 52.84 -0.64
C GLY A 32 -35.91 52.89 -0.13
N GLU A 33 -35.49 51.93 0.71
CA GLU A 33 -34.08 51.68 1.05
C GLU A 33 -33.38 51.01 -0.14
N GLY A 34 -33.46 51.62 -1.33
CA GLY A 34 -32.67 51.26 -2.51
C GLY A 34 -31.20 51.66 -2.37
N SER A 35 -30.76 52.08 -1.18
CA SER A 35 -29.34 52.23 -0.92
C SER A 35 -28.73 50.83 -0.89
N LYS A 36 -27.58 50.68 -1.54
CA LYS A 36 -26.70 49.53 -1.42
C LYS A 36 -26.12 49.46 0.00
N SER A 37 -26.97 49.52 1.04
CA SER A 37 -26.55 49.41 2.43
C SER A 37 -26.17 47.97 2.67
N VAL A 38 -24.90 47.76 3.01
CA VAL A 38 -24.43 46.43 3.35
C VAL A 38 -24.93 46.12 4.76
N PRO A 39 -25.65 44.99 4.94
CA PRO A 39 -26.25 44.68 6.22
C PRO A 39 -25.16 44.46 7.31
N PRO A 40 -25.49 44.69 8.60
CA PRO A 40 -24.57 44.45 9.71
C PRO A 40 -24.03 43.01 9.76
N THR A 41 -24.75 42.06 9.15
CA THR A 41 -24.34 40.66 8.99
C THR A 41 -23.01 40.49 8.26
N ASN A 42 -22.58 41.45 7.44
CA ASN A 42 -21.27 41.41 6.79
C ASN A 42 -20.12 41.38 7.81
N ARG A 43 -20.19 42.22 8.86
CA ARG A 43 -19.17 42.22 9.92
C ARG A 43 -19.22 40.96 10.77
N ILE A 44 -20.44 40.48 11.04
CA ILE A 44 -20.65 39.23 11.79
C ILE A 44 -20.04 38.06 11.02
N ASN A 45 -20.33 37.93 9.72
CA ASN A 45 -19.77 36.89 8.87
C ASN A 45 -18.24 36.97 8.80
N ALA A 46 -17.67 38.17 8.66
CA ALA A 46 -16.23 38.36 8.68
C ALA A 46 -15.59 37.83 9.97
N ILE A 47 -16.18 38.10 11.14
CA ILE A 47 -15.70 37.58 12.44
C ILE A 47 -15.88 36.06 12.50
N LEU A 48 -17.04 35.54 12.10
CA LEU A 48 -17.33 34.11 12.08
C LEU A 48 -16.35 33.33 11.19
N LEU A 49 -15.91 33.91 10.07
CA LEU A 49 -14.89 33.32 9.20
C LEU A 49 -13.52 33.19 9.88
N ILE A 50 -13.13 34.16 10.72
CA ILE A 50 -11.91 34.07 11.52
C ILE A 50 -12.05 33.05 12.64
N LEU A 51 -13.20 33.02 13.31
CA LEU A 51 -13.49 31.99 14.31
C LEU A 51 -13.48 30.59 13.68
N PHE A 52 -14.02 30.45 12.47
CA PHE A 52 -13.98 29.21 11.70
C PHE A 52 -12.55 28.83 11.30
N LEU A 53 -11.72 29.78 10.87
CA LEU A 53 -10.29 29.52 10.62
C LEU A 53 -9.60 28.96 11.86
N ILE A 54 -9.75 29.63 13.01
CA ILE A 54 -9.08 29.23 14.26
C ILE A 54 -9.60 27.88 14.74
N ALA A 55 -10.92 27.73 14.84
CA ALA A 55 -11.55 26.48 15.30
C ALA A 55 -11.32 25.34 14.32
N GLY A 56 -11.35 25.61 13.02
CA GLY A 56 -11.12 24.63 11.96
C GLY A 56 -9.68 24.14 11.91
N LEU A 57 -8.69 25.05 12.00
CA LEU A 57 -7.28 24.65 12.12
C LEU A 57 -7.03 23.89 13.42
N PHE A 58 -7.54 24.38 14.55
CA PHE A 58 -7.43 23.66 15.82
C PHE A 58 -8.02 22.26 15.73
N GLY A 59 -9.25 22.14 15.22
CA GLY A 59 -9.92 20.85 15.02
C GLY A 59 -9.13 19.92 14.09
N PHE A 60 -8.65 20.43 12.96
CA PHE A 60 -7.81 19.66 12.03
C PHE A 60 -6.56 19.10 12.74
N PHE A 61 -5.81 19.93 13.46
CA PHE A 61 -4.60 19.47 14.16
C PHE A 61 -4.91 18.53 15.32
N TYR A 62 -5.98 18.81 16.08
CA TYR A 62 -6.43 17.94 17.16
C TYR A 62 -6.81 16.55 16.65
N PHE A 63 -7.62 16.46 15.58
CA PHE A 63 -8.03 15.17 15.02
C PHE A 63 -6.89 14.44 14.30
N SER A 64 -6.02 15.16 13.59
CA SER A 64 -4.96 14.54 12.78
C SER A 64 -3.72 14.16 13.60
N PHE A 65 -3.44 14.88 14.69
CA PHE A 65 -2.19 14.70 15.47
C PHE A 65 -2.40 14.58 16.97
N GLY A 66 -3.54 14.99 17.53
CA GLY A 66 -3.76 15.03 18.98
C GLY A 66 -4.55 13.87 19.58
N GLY A 67 -5.39 13.19 18.79
CA GLY A 67 -6.34 12.20 19.33
C GLY A 67 -6.41 10.85 18.62
N LEU A 68 -5.73 10.66 17.49
CA LEU A 68 -5.79 9.44 16.67
C LEU A 68 -4.41 8.99 16.17
N GLN A 69 -3.32 9.54 16.75
CA GLN A 69 -1.95 9.30 16.26
C GLN A 69 -1.59 7.80 16.26
N ASP A 70 -2.08 7.06 17.26
CA ASP A 70 -1.77 5.63 17.44
C ASP A 70 -2.44 4.73 16.37
N ASP A 71 -3.52 5.17 15.74
CA ASP A 71 -4.26 4.38 14.74
C ASP A 71 -3.84 4.67 13.28
N PHE A 72 -3.26 5.84 13.01
CA PHE A 72 -2.95 6.27 11.64
C PHE A 72 -1.57 5.83 11.14
N VAL A 73 -0.62 5.56 12.06
CA VAL A 73 0.76 5.21 11.70
C VAL A 73 1.07 3.81 12.20
N LEU A 74 0.95 2.84 11.31
CA LEU A 74 1.33 1.46 11.61
C LEU A 74 2.84 1.40 11.93
N PRO A 75 3.28 0.56 12.87
CA PRO A 75 4.70 0.41 13.14
C PRO A 75 5.46 -0.05 11.89
N LEU A 76 6.67 0.45 11.74
CA LEU A 76 7.50 0.21 10.57
C LEU A 76 8.34 -1.06 10.76
N ALA A 77 8.39 -1.91 9.72
CA ALA A 77 9.10 -3.19 9.72
C ALA A 77 9.94 -3.45 8.45
N SER A 78 10.29 -2.42 7.67
CA SER A 78 11.23 -2.55 6.54
C SER A 78 12.16 -1.36 6.39
N GLU A 79 13.33 -1.58 5.80
CA GLU A 79 14.25 -0.48 5.46
C GLU A 79 13.63 0.47 4.43
N HIS A 80 12.92 -0.09 3.45
CA HIS A 80 12.32 0.66 2.35
C HIS A 80 11.14 1.51 2.83
N GLY A 81 10.38 0.99 3.79
CA GLY A 81 9.30 1.74 4.41
C GLY A 81 9.78 2.95 5.21
N ALA A 82 11.01 2.92 5.75
CA ALA A 82 11.60 4.11 6.37
C ALA A 82 11.77 5.26 5.38
N VAL A 83 12.17 4.94 4.14
CA VAL A 83 12.30 5.91 3.05
C VAL A 83 10.93 6.43 2.63
N THR A 84 9.95 5.53 2.46
CA THR A 84 8.57 5.89 2.13
C THR A 84 7.95 6.80 3.18
N ASP A 85 8.05 6.46 4.47
CA ASP A 85 7.51 7.25 5.57
C ASP A 85 8.20 8.63 5.64
N ARG A 86 9.52 8.70 5.42
CA ARG A 86 10.23 9.98 5.33
C ARG A 86 9.68 10.85 4.19
N LEU A 87 9.52 10.30 2.99
CA LEU A 87 8.97 11.03 1.84
C LEU A 87 7.53 11.50 2.09
N PHE A 88 6.72 10.62 2.69
CA PHE A 88 5.35 10.93 3.08
C PHE A 88 5.31 12.11 4.05
N TRP A 89 6.07 12.05 5.15
CA TRP A 89 6.06 13.10 6.18
C TRP A 89 6.68 14.42 5.72
N ILE A 90 7.72 14.40 4.86
CA ILE A 90 8.24 15.60 4.21
C ILE A 90 7.15 16.24 3.35
N THR A 91 6.49 15.45 2.51
CA THR A 91 5.42 15.92 1.62
C THR A 91 4.26 16.48 2.44
N MET A 92 3.84 15.76 3.49
CA MET A 92 2.80 16.17 4.42
C MET A 92 3.13 17.49 5.11
N GLY A 93 4.37 17.68 5.56
CA GLY A 93 4.81 18.94 6.17
C GLY A 93 4.72 20.12 5.20
N ILE A 94 5.19 19.93 3.96
CA ILE A 94 5.14 20.96 2.91
C ILE A 94 3.68 21.31 2.57
N THR A 95 2.82 20.30 2.35
CA THR A 95 1.42 20.53 2.00
C THR A 95 0.63 21.12 3.17
N CYS A 96 0.88 20.70 4.41
CA CYS A 96 0.29 21.30 5.60
C CYS A 96 0.69 22.77 5.75
N PHE A 97 1.96 23.11 5.53
CA PHE A 97 2.41 24.51 5.56
C PHE A 97 1.67 25.36 4.54
N VAL A 98 1.61 24.91 3.28
CA VAL A 98 0.87 25.61 2.20
C VAL A 98 -0.62 25.71 2.54
N PHE A 99 -1.22 24.64 3.04
CA PHE A 99 -2.60 24.62 3.50
C PHE A 99 -2.86 25.70 4.57
N ILE A 100 -2.07 25.77 5.64
CA ILE A 100 -2.23 26.78 6.69
C ILE A 100 -2.13 28.19 6.11
N VAL A 101 -1.09 28.47 5.32
CA VAL A 101 -0.86 29.79 4.72
C VAL A 101 -2.04 30.20 3.83
N THR A 102 -2.51 29.29 2.98
CA THR A 102 -3.66 29.55 2.10
C THR A 102 -4.97 29.75 2.86
N GLN A 103 -5.23 28.99 3.93
CA GLN A 103 -6.40 29.22 4.78
C GLN A 103 -6.33 30.58 5.49
N ILE A 104 -5.14 30.95 6.02
CA ILE A 104 -4.93 32.26 6.64
C ILE A 104 -5.18 33.38 5.63
N PHE A 105 -4.68 33.27 4.38
CA PHE A 105 -4.95 34.27 3.36
C PHE A 105 -6.42 34.32 2.96
N LEU A 106 -7.07 33.18 2.75
CA LEU A 106 -8.47 33.11 2.36
C LEU A 106 -9.37 33.81 3.39
N PHE A 107 -9.30 33.39 4.64
CA PHE A 107 -10.16 33.96 5.70
C PHE A 107 -9.67 35.33 6.18
N GLY A 108 -8.35 35.55 6.22
CA GLY A 108 -7.75 36.83 6.57
C GLY A 108 -8.09 37.93 5.57
N PHE A 109 -8.12 37.63 4.27
CA PHE A 109 -8.55 38.59 3.24
C PHE A 109 -10.05 38.82 3.28
N ALA A 110 -10.86 37.78 3.49
CA ALA A 110 -12.30 37.96 3.70
C ALA A 110 -12.61 38.89 4.88
N TYR A 111 -11.83 38.80 5.97
CA TYR A 111 -11.97 39.71 7.12
C TYR A 111 -11.41 41.11 6.85
N LYS A 112 -10.19 41.23 6.31
CA LYS A 112 -9.51 42.51 6.08
C LYS A 112 -10.24 43.36 5.04
N TYR A 113 -10.67 42.75 3.95
CA TYR A 113 -11.31 43.39 2.82
C TYR A 113 -12.84 43.28 2.84
N GLN A 114 -13.42 42.95 4.00
CA GLN A 114 -14.86 43.05 4.21
C GLN A 114 -15.37 44.46 3.85
N HIS A 115 -16.61 44.54 3.35
CA HIS A 115 -17.17 45.83 2.97
C HIS A 115 -17.17 46.85 4.13
N LYS A 116 -16.68 48.05 3.84
CA LYS A 116 -16.76 49.23 4.71
C LYS A 116 -17.21 50.41 3.84
N GLU A 117 -18.13 51.21 4.37
CA GLU A 117 -18.62 52.39 3.66
C GLU A 117 -17.46 53.36 3.38
N GLY A 118 -17.42 53.90 2.17
CA GLY A 118 -16.33 54.77 1.70
C GLY A 118 -15.09 54.04 1.18
N ASN A 119 -14.92 52.74 1.43
CA ASN A 119 -13.82 51.97 0.83
C ASN A 119 -14.14 51.63 -0.63
N LYS A 120 -13.19 51.93 -1.52
CA LYS A 120 -13.20 51.45 -2.90
C LYS A 120 -12.19 50.32 -3.04
N ALA A 121 -12.55 49.29 -3.81
CA ALA A 121 -11.62 48.22 -4.11
C ALA A 121 -10.50 48.75 -5.02
N ASP A 122 -9.26 48.41 -4.70
CA ASP A 122 -8.13 48.71 -5.57
C ASP A 122 -8.25 47.86 -6.84
N PHE A 123 -8.18 48.51 -8.00
CA PHE A 123 -8.13 47.80 -9.28
C PHE A 123 -6.67 47.45 -9.59
N TYR A 124 -6.31 46.20 -9.31
CA TYR A 124 -4.97 45.68 -9.51
C TYR A 124 -5.02 44.35 -10.28
N PRO A 125 -4.98 44.38 -11.61
CA PRO A 125 -5.34 43.21 -12.43
C PRO A 125 -4.24 42.15 -12.55
N HIS A 126 -2.97 42.50 -12.39
CA HIS A 126 -1.85 41.55 -12.49
C HIS A 126 -0.61 42.03 -11.75
N ASN A 127 0.27 41.09 -11.43
CA ASN A 127 1.61 41.36 -10.91
C ASN A 127 2.56 40.27 -11.37
N ASN A 128 3.26 40.53 -12.46
CA ASN A 128 4.20 39.58 -13.04
C ASN A 128 5.25 39.07 -12.03
N LYS A 129 5.67 39.91 -11.07
CA LYS A 129 6.65 39.50 -10.05
C LYS A 129 6.04 38.47 -9.08
N LEU A 130 4.82 38.70 -8.59
CA LEU A 130 4.12 37.73 -7.74
C LEU A 130 3.79 36.45 -8.52
N GLU A 131 3.36 36.59 -9.76
CA GLU A 131 3.05 35.48 -10.66
C GLU A 131 4.26 34.58 -10.89
N VAL A 132 5.44 35.16 -11.13
CA VAL A 132 6.69 34.40 -11.23
C VAL A 132 7.03 33.71 -9.91
N ILE A 133 6.87 34.39 -8.77
CA ILE A 133 7.20 33.82 -7.45
C ILE A 133 6.32 32.60 -7.14
N TRP A 134 5.00 32.72 -7.23
CA TRP A 134 4.08 31.62 -6.92
C TRP A 134 4.05 30.52 -7.97
N THR A 135 4.69 30.72 -9.13
CA THR A 135 4.83 29.68 -10.16
C THR A 135 6.16 28.96 -10.01
N ALA A 136 7.26 29.71 -9.83
CA ALA A 136 8.60 29.17 -9.72
C ALA A 136 8.80 28.38 -8.41
N ILE A 137 8.30 28.88 -7.27
CA ILE A 137 8.49 28.20 -5.98
C ILE A 137 7.84 26.81 -5.99
N PRO A 138 6.54 26.64 -6.32
CA PRO A 138 5.93 25.31 -6.39
C PRO A 138 6.59 24.42 -7.43
N ALA A 139 7.00 24.96 -8.59
CA ALA A 139 7.67 24.18 -9.62
C ALA A 139 9.00 23.57 -9.10
N VAL A 140 9.83 24.36 -8.42
CA VAL A 140 11.10 23.88 -7.85
C VAL A 140 10.86 22.85 -6.73
N VAL A 141 9.92 23.13 -5.82
CA VAL A 141 9.59 22.21 -4.72
C VAL A 141 9.09 20.87 -5.27
N LEU A 142 8.15 20.91 -6.23
CA LEU A 142 7.62 19.69 -6.86
C LEU A 142 8.70 18.93 -7.62
N ALA A 143 9.60 19.62 -8.34
CA ALA A 143 10.70 18.96 -9.04
C ALA A 143 11.60 18.16 -8.08
N ILE A 144 11.95 18.73 -6.92
CA ILE A 144 12.75 18.04 -5.89
C ILE A 144 12.01 16.80 -5.35
N LEU A 145 10.72 16.94 -5.05
CA LEU A 145 9.90 15.82 -4.54
C LEU A 145 9.77 14.70 -5.58
N ILE A 146 9.52 15.04 -6.85
CA ILE A 146 9.41 14.08 -7.95
C ILE A 146 10.71 13.31 -8.14
N VAL A 147 11.86 13.99 -8.17
CA VAL A 147 13.17 13.32 -8.33
C VAL A 147 13.46 12.39 -7.15
N SER A 148 13.11 12.81 -5.94
CA SER A 148 13.30 11.99 -4.73
C SER A 148 12.41 10.75 -4.74
N GLY A 149 11.13 10.90 -5.08
CA GLY A 149 10.19 9.79 -5.21
C GLY A 149 10.54 8.83 -6.34
N TRP A 150 10.98 9.36 -7.49
CA TRP A 150 11.43 8.54 -8.61
C TRP A 150 12.67 7.71 -8.28
N LYS A 151 13.66 8.29 -7.56
CA LYS A 151 14.83 7.52 -7.09
C LYS A 151 14.43 6.38 -6.17
N ALA A 152 13.57 6.66 -5.19
CA ALA A 152 13.06 5.61 -4.29
C ALA A 152 12.32 4.52 -5.06
N TRP A 153 11.45 4.89 -6.01
CA TRP A 153 10.74 3.92 -6.85
C TRP A 153 11.68 3.09 -7.75
N SER A 154 12.68 3.72 -8.33
CA SER A 154 13.65 3.04 -9.21
C SER A 154 14.54 2.06 -8.45
N ASP A 155 14.83 2.34 -7.18
CA ASP A 155 15.63 1.47 -6.31
C ASP A 155 14.87 0.16 -6.04
N ILE A 156 13.64 0.25 -5.55
CA ILE A 156 12.82 -0.91 -5.15
C ILE A 156 12.30 -1.76 -6.32
N THR A 157 12.21 -1.18 -7.53
CA THR A 157 11.81 -1.89 -8.76
C THR A 157 13.00 -2.30 -9.64
N GLY A 158 14.21 -1.89 -9.25
CA GLY A 158 15.47 -2.18 -9.90
C GLY A 158 15.91 -3.64 -9.77
N LYS A 159 17.21 -3.87 -9.94
CA LYS A 159 17.82 -5.18 -9.70
C LYS A 159 17.97 -5.37 -8.18
N ALA A 160 17.38 -6.44 -7.64
CA ALA A 160 17.59 -6.81 -6.24
C ALA A 160 19.05 -7.22 -5.99
N PRO A 161 19.52 -7.16 -4.73
CA PRO A 161 20.82 -7.72 -4.34
C PRO A 161 20.96 -9.19 -4.79
N ASP A 162 22.17 -9.60 -5.19
CA ASP A 162 22.40 -10.96 -5.70
C ASP A 162 22.18 -12.05 -4.63
N ASN A 163 22.20 -11.69 -3.35
CA ASN A 163 21.93 -12.56 -2.20
C ASN A 163 20.47 -12.49 -1.71
N ALA A 164 19.55 -11.94 -2.52
CA ALA A 164 18.15 -11.84 -2.13
C ALA A 164 17.45 -13.21 -2.16
N GLU A 165 16.64 -13.50 -1.14
CA GLU A 165 15.73 -14.66 -1.18
C GLU A 165 14.65 -14.41 -2.24
N VAL A 166 14.54 -15.30 -3.21
CA VAL A 166 13.59 -15.18 -4.32
C VAL A 166 12.32 -15.93 -3.96
N ILE A 167 11.18 -15.24 -3.94
CA ILE A 167 9.88 -15.82 -3.59
C ILE A 167 8.88 -15.43 -4.66
N GLU A 168 8.15 -16.41 -5.20
CA GLU A 168 7.02 -16.14 -6.07
C GLU A 168 5.74 -15.94 -5.26
N VAL A 169 4.97 -14.91 -5.61
CA VAL A 169 3.65 -14.62 -5.04
C VAL A 169 2.63 -14.57 -6.17
N MET A 170 1.65 -15.46 -6.12
CA MET A 170 0.53 -15.50 -7.07
C MET A 170 -0.78 -15.08 -6.38
N GLY A 171 -1.43 -14.04 -6.90
CA GLY A 171 -2.80 -13.68 -6.53
C GLY A 171 -3.84 -14.45 -7.34
N TYR A 172 -4.90 -14.91 -6.69
CA TYR A 172 -6.09 -15.49 -7.33
C TYR A 172 -7.35 -15.20 -6.51
N GLN A 173 -8.54 -15.32 -7.09
CA GLN A 173 -9.81 -15.10 -6.38
C GLN A 173 -10.09 -16.28 -5.42
N PHE A 174 -10.11 -16.12 -4.11
CA PHE A 174 -9.73 -14.95 -3.29
C PHE A 174 -8.70 -15.36 -2.23
N SER A 175 -7.47 -15.62 -2.66
CA SER A 175 -6.35 -15.96 -1.79
C SER A 175 -5.01 -15.74 -2.50
N TRP A 176 -3.94 -15.98 -1.76
CA TRP A 176 -2.57 -15.95 -2.25
C TRP A 176 -1.97 -17.34 -2.19
N SER A 177 -1.04 -17.63 -3.10
CA SER A 177 -0.16 -18.78 -3.01
C SER A 177 1.27 -18.31 -3.22
N VAL A 178 2.20 -18.92 -2.49
CA VAL A 178 3.62 -18.56 -2.51
C VAL A 178 4.45 -19.77 -2.84
N ARG A 179 5.48 -19.59 -3.66
CA ARG A 179 6.41 -20.66 -4.07
C ARG A 179 7.85 -20.19 -3.86
N TYR A 180 8.67 -21.09 -3.37
CA TYR A 180 10.07 -20.85 -3.03
C TYR A 180 10.94 -21.85 -3.79
N PRO A 181 12.17 -21.45 -4.19
CA PRO A 181 13.18 -22.39 -4.64
C PRO A 181 13.56 -23.36 -3.51
N GLY A 182 14.07 -24.54 -3.84
CA GLY A 182 14.62 -25.46 -2.86
C GLY A 182 16.09 -25.21 -2.56
N ALA A 183 16.84 -26.29 -2.39
CA ALA A 183 18.26 -26.26 -2.02
C ALA A 183 19.14 -25.60 -3.09
N ASP A 184 18.72 -25.60 -4.36
CA ASP A 184 19.47 -25.03 -5.48
C ASP A 184 19.41 -23.48 -5.53
N LYS A 185 18.49 -22.88 -4.77
CA LYS A 185 18.21 -21.43 -4.71
C LYS A 185 17.74 -20.79 -6.02
N ASN A 186 17.37 -21.58 -7.03
CA ASN A 186 16.85 -21.11 -8.30
C ASN A 186 15.36 -21.43 -8.41
N LEU A 187 14.54 -20.39 -8.47
CA LEU A 187 13.10 -20.58 -8.60
C LEU A 187 12.78 -20.98 -10.05
N GLY A 188 12.16 -22.14 -10.22
CA GLY A 188 11.80 -22.68 -11.53
C GLY A 188 10.70 -21.91 -12.26
N ASP A 189 10.58 -22.17 -13.56
CA ASP A 189 9.56 -21.57 -14.42
C ASP A 189 8.13 -22.01 -14.05
N SER A 190 7.15 -21.24 -14.53
CA SER A 190 5.73 -21.55 -14.38
C SER A 190 4.99 -21.34 -15.68
N ASP A 191 4.05 -22.24 -16.00
CA ASP A 191 3.14 -22.14 -17.13
C ASP A 191 1.68 -22.29 -16.68
N PHE A 192 0.83 -21.35 -17.09
CA PHE A 192 -0.60 -21.40 -16.80
C PHE A 192 -1.29 -22.62 -17.45
N GLN A 193 -0.74 -23.17 -18.54
CA GLN A 193 -1.25 -24.37 -19.19
C GLN A 193 -1.01 -25.64 -18.37
N LYS A 194 -0.04 -25.61 -17.45
CA LYS A 194 0.30 -26.70 -16.53
C LYS A 194 -0.51 -26.64 -15.23
N MET A 195 -1.42 -25.67 -15.08
CA MET A 195 -2.26 -25.55 -13.90
C MET A 195 -3.42 -26.55 -13.90
N ASP A 196 -3.62 -27.21 -12.76
CA ASP A 196 -4.77 -28.07 -12.51
C ASP A 196 -5.24 -27.94 -11.04
N VAL A 197 -5.98 -28.94 -10.54
CA VAL A 197 -6.49 -28.97 -9.16
C VAL A 197 -5.40 -29.14 -8.10
N THR A 198 -4.27 -29.76 -8.45
CA THR A 198 -3.16 -30.07 -7.56
C THR A 198 -2.00 -29.11 -7.83
N ASN A 199 -1.53 -29.00 -9.08
CA ASN A 199 -0.54 -28.02 -9.53
C ASN A 199 -1.16 -26.62 -9.69
N THR A 200 -1.63 -26.05 -8.58
CA THR A 200 -2.37 -24.77 -8.59
C THR A 200 -1.53 -23.58 -9.03
N MET A 201 -0.20 -23.67 -8.88
CA MET A 201 0.78 -22.66 -9.26
C MET A 201 1.28 -22.81 -10.70
N GLY A 202 1.02 -23.94 -11.36
CA GLY A 202 1.48 -24.19 -12.73
C GLY A 202 2.99 -24.37 -12.82
N ILE A 203 3.59 -25.09 -11.86
CA ILE A 203 5.02 -25.42 -11.85
C ILE A 203 5.36 -26.17 -13.14
N ASP A 204 6.39 -25.71 -13.86
CA ASP A 204 6.86 -26.35 -15.09
C ASP A 204 8.01 -27.32 -14.80
N PHE A 205 7.69 -28.62 -14.81
CA PHE A 205 8.66 -29.70 -14.58
C PHE A 205 9.51 -30.05 -15.82
N THR A 206 9.43 -29.26 -16.89
CA THR A 206 10.44 -29.29 -17.96
C THR A 206 11.67 -28.47 -17.61
N ASP A 207 11.56 -27.54 -16.66
CA ASP A 207 12.66 -26.80 -16.06
C ASP A 207 13.22 -27.54 -14.85
N GLN A 208 14.54 -27.74 -14.84
CA GLN A 208 15.24 -28.45 -13.78
C GLN A 208 15.23 -27.69 -12.45
N ALA A 209 15.16 -26.35 -12.49
CA ALA A 209 15.06 -25.52 -11.29
C ALA A 209 13.73 -25.69 -10.54
N SER A 210 12.70 -26.25 -11.20
CA SER A 210 11.39 -26.50 -10.56
C SER A 210 11.35 -27.75 -9.67
N PHE A 211 12.39 -28.60 -9.68
CA PHE A 211 12.33 -29.93 -9.07
C PHE A 211 12.32 -29.91 -7.54
N ASP A 212 12.97 -28.92 -6.93
CA ASP A 212 13.05 -28.76 -5.48
C ASP A 212 12.20 -27.60 -4.95
N ASP A 213 11.49 -26.89 -5.83
CA ASP A 213 10.53 -25.85 -5.45
C ASP A 213 9.51 -26.38 -4.44
N PHE A 214 9.15 -25.56 -3.46
CA PHE A 214 8.14 -25.89 -2.45
C PHE A 214 7.11 -24.77 -2.25
N ILE A 215 5.94 -25.15 -1.72
CA ILE A 215 4.79 -24.26 -1.50
C ILE A 215 4.38 -24.37 -0.02
N PRO A 216 4.74 -23.39 0.83
CA PRO A 216 4.30 -23.37 2.22
C PRO A 216 2.88 -22.82 2.37
N THR A 217 2.34 -22.92 3.59
CA THR A 217 0.99 -22.42 3.95
C THR A 217 0.95 -20.94 4.32
N GLN A 218 2.11 -20.31 4.53
CA GLN A 218 2.26 -18.91 4.90
C GLN A 218 3.53 -18.32 4.26
N LEU A 219 3.59 -17.00 4.14
CA LEU A 219 4.78 -16.30 3.64
C LEU A 219 5.77 -16.13 4.79
N VAL A 220 6.90 -16.83 4.74
CA VAL A 220 7.94 -16.73 5.78
C VAL A 220 9.11 -15.91 5.24
N LEU A 221 9.54 -14.91 6.00
CA LEU A 221 10.57 -13.96 5.60
C LEU A 221 11.72 -13.95 6.62
N PRO A 222 12.98 -13.88 6.18
CA PRO A 222 14.11 -13.66 7.06
C PRO A 222 14.27 -12.17 7.41
N LYS A 223 14.38 -11.86 8.70
CA LYS A 223 14.80 -10.54 9.14
C LYS A 223 16.22 -10.22 8.67
N GLY A 224 16.41 -8.98 8.21
CA GLY A 224 17.72 -8.43 7.85
C GLY A 224 18.31 -8.94 6.53
N ARG A 225 17.60 -9.81 5.79
CA ARG A 225 18.04 -10.25 4.45
C ARG A 225 17.16 -9.66 3.36
N PRO A 226 17.72 -9.33 2.18
CA PRO A 226 16.93 -8.90 1.05
C PRO A 226 15.99 -10.00 0.58
N VAL A 227 14.76 -9.65 0.26
CA VAL A 227 13.74 -10.54 -0.31
C VAL A 227 13.28 -9.94 -1.63
N LEU A 228 13.31 -10.73 -2.69
CA LEU A 228 12.75 -10.40 -4.00
C LEU A 228 11.44 -11.16 -4.20
N LEU A 229 10.34 -10.42 -4.27
CA LEU A 229 9.06 -10.98 -4.67
C LEU A 229 8.92 -10.93 -6.19
N LYS A 230 8.79 -12.10 -6.82
CA LYS A 230 8.29 -12.24 -8.19
C LYS A 230 6.77 -12.36 -8.13
N ILE A 231 6.06 -11.40 -8.67
CA ILE A 231 4.63 -11.23 -8.44
C ILE A 231 3.87 -11.50 -9.73
N ARG A 232 2.86 -12.35 -9.67
CA ARG A 232 1.94 -12.64 -10.78
C ARG A 232 0.52 -12.84 -10.30
N ALA A 233 -0.41 -12.92 -11.23
CA ALA A 233 -1.80 -13.25 -10.95
C ALA A 233 -2.30 -14.34 -11.89
N LYS A 234 -3.19 -15.19 -11.36
CA LYS A 234 -3.82 -16.28 -12.12
C LYS A 234 -4.99 -15.80 -12.99
N ASP A 235 -5.81 -14.89 -12.45
CA ASP A 235 -7.12 -14.58 -13.00
C ASP A 235 -7.32 -13.09 -13.32
N VAL A 236 -7.52 -12.25 -12.31
CA VAL A 236 -7.74 -10.81 -12.42
C VAL A 236 -6.59 -10.04 -11.79
N ILE A 237 -6.61 -8.72 -11.90
CA ILE A 237 -5.59 -7.88 -11.25
C ILE A 237 -5.82 -7.91 -9.73
N HIS A 238 -4.77 -8.26 -9.00
CA HIS A 238 -4.68 -8.09 -7.54
C HIS A 238 -3.58 -7.07 -7.21
N SER A 239 -3.34 -6.81 -5.93
CA SER A 239 -2.22 -5.98 -5.50
C SER A 239 -1.64 -6.55 -4.22
N VAL A 240 -0.39 -6.97 -4.30
CA VAL A 240 0.40 -7.47 -3.17
C VAL A 240 0.70 -6.27 -2.30
N PHE A 241 -0.03 -6.11 -1.20
CA PHE A 241 0.15 -5.02 -0.25
C PHE A 241 0.51 -5.57 1.12
N GLN A 242 1.62 -5.08 1.68
CA GLN A 242 2.05 -5.42 3.03
C GLN A 242 2.22 -4.12 3.84
N PRO A 243 1.23 -3.74 4.67
CA PRO A 243 1.16 -2.40 5.26
C PRO A 243 2.37 -2.01 6.13
N HIS A 244 2.85 -2.92 6.99
CA HIS A 244 3.97 -2.67 7.91
C HIS A 244 5.32 -2.50 7.20
N PHE A 245 5.44 -3.02 5.98
CA PHE A 245 6.64 -2.89 5.15
C PHE A 245 6.54 -1.72 4.14
N ARG A 246 5.39 -1.00 4.12
CA ARG A 246 5.07 0.07 3.14
C ARG A 246 5.27 -0.35 1.69
N MET A 247 5.02 -1.61 1.41
CA MET A 247 5.25 -2.21 0.10
C MET A 247 3.93 -2.47 -0.59
N GLN A 248 3.84 -2.03 -1.85
CA GLN A 248 2.73 -2.36 -2.73
C GLN A 248 3.19 -2.58 -4.17
N MET A 249 2.73 -3.66 -4.79
CA MET A 249 2.90 -3.88 -6.23
C MET A 249 1.70 -4.65 -6.81
N ASN A 250 1.25 -4.27 -8.01
CA ASN A 250 0.13 -4.95 -8.66
C ASN A 250 0.56 -6.34 -9.15
N ALA A 251 -0.27 -7.34 -8.86
CA ALA A 251 -0.20 -8.66 -9.46
C ALA A 251 -1.09 -8.67 -10.70
N VAL A 252 -0.48 -8.73 -11.88
CA VAL A 252 -1.19 -8.55 -13.15
C VAL A 252 -1.12 -9.83 -13.98
N PRO A 253 -2.27 -10.38 -14.44
CA PRO A 253 -2.27 -11.55 -15.31
C PRO A 253 -1.49 -11.28 -16.60
N GLY A 254 -0.56 -12.16 -16.93
CA GLY A 254 0.28 -12.07 -18.13
C GLY A 254 1.37 -10.97 -18.11
N MET A 255 1.48 -10.19 -17.04
CA MET A 255 2.55 -9.19 -16.87
C MET A 255 3.15 -9.32 -15.46
N PRO A 256 4.09 -10.27 -15.27
CA PRO A 256 4.78 -10.42 -14.00
C PRO A 256 5.46 -9.12 -13.58
N THR A 257 5.31 -8.77 -12.32
CA THR A 257 5.96 -7.62 -11.68
C THR A 257 6.93 -8.11 -10.63
N ARG A 258 7.72 -7.20 -10.07
CA ARG A 258 8.64 -7.53 -8.98
C ARG A 258 8.77 -6.38 -8.01
N PHE A 259 9.12 -6.73 -6.78
CA PHE A 259 9.44 -5.77 -5.74
C PHE A 259 10.43 -6.43 -4.77
N TRP A 260 11.49 -5.73 -4.39
CA TRP A 260 12.40 -6.20 -3.36
C TRP A 260 12.41 -5.29 -2.14
N PHE A 261 12.67 -5.87 -0.97
CA PHE A 261 12.74 -5.16 0.31
C PHE A 261 13.55 -5.94 1.34
N VAL A 262 13.83 -5.31 2.47
CA VAL A 262 14.50 -5.94 3.63
C VAL A 262 13.59 -5.80 4.86
N PRO A 263 13.07 -6.92 5.43
CA PRO A 263 12.35 -6.91 6.69
C PRO A 263 13.28 -6.54 7.86
N THR A 264 12.83 -5.72 8.80
CA THR A 264 13.66 -5.24 9.92
C THR A 264 13.21 -5.70 11.30
N LYS A 265 12.00 -6.24 11.43
CA LYS A 265 11.43 -6.70 12.70
C LYS A 265 10.79 -8.07 12.54
N THR A 266 11.09 -8.99 13.44
CA THR A 266 10.41 -10.29 13.49
C THR A 266 8.94 -10.13 13.87
N THR A 267 8.14 -11.18 13.64
CA THR A 267 6.76 -11.18 14.12
C THR A 267 6.71 -11.09 15.64
N GLU A 268 7.68 -11.68 16.35
CA GLU A 268 7.74 -11.63 17.81
C GLU A 268 8.09 -10.22 18.32
N GLU A 269 9.09 -9.56 17.74
CA GLU A 269 9.42 -8.17 18.08
C GLU A 269 8.23 -7.22 17.88
N MET A 270 7.42 -7.45 16.84
CA MET A 270 6.20 -6.66 16.63
C MET A 270 5.09 -6.96 17.63
N ARG A 271 4.94 -8.21 18.09
CA ARG A 271 3.99 -8.54 19.16
C ARG A 271 4.35 -7.82 20.44
N GLU A 272 5.64 -7.75 20.77
CA GLU A 272 6.15 -7.00 21.92
C GLU A 272 5.90 -5.49 21.76
N GLU A 273 6.27 -4.90 20.61
CA GLU A 273 6.10 -3.46 20.35
C GLU A 273 4.64 -3.01 20.38
N THR A 274 3.74 -3.83 19.82
CA THR A 274 2.30 -3.51 19.76
C THR A 274 1.54 -3.93 21.02
N GLY A 275 2.16 -4.73 21.90
CA GLY A 275 1.48 -5.34 23.04
C GLY A 275 0.37 -6.33 22.63
N ASN A 276 0.39 -6.83 21.40
CA ASN A 276 -0.62 -7.74 20.85
C ASN A 276 0.00 -9.11 20.57
N PRO A 277 -0.20 -10.12 21.43
CA PRO A 277 0.38 -11.46 21.23
C PRO A 277 -0.18 -12.21 20.01
N ASP A 278 -1.37 -11.83 19.53
CA ASP A 278 -2.00 -12.42 18.35
C ASP A 278 -1.59 -11.74 17.05
N PHE A 279 -0.68 -10.76 17.12
CA PHE A 279 -0.19 -10.06 15.94
C PHE A 279 0.47 -11.03 14.95
N ASN A 280 0.07 -10.89 13.69
CA ASN A 280 0.76 -11.44 12.54
C ASN A 280 0.81 -10.36 11.48
N TYR A 281 1.92 -10.30 10.74
CA TYR A 281 1.96 -9.49 9.55
C TYR A 281 0.99 -10.06 8.51
N GLU A 282 0.35 -9.20 7.75
CA GLU A 282 -0.63 -9.60 6.74
C GLU A 282 -0.16 -9.17 5.35
N LEU A 283 -0.24 -10.10 4.40
CA LEU A 283 -0.31 -9.80 2.98
C LEU A 283 -1.79 -9.65 2.63
N VAL A 284 -2.18 -8.46 2.16
CA VAL A 284 -3.57 -8.15 1.83
C VAL A 284 -3.69 -7.70 0.38
N CYS A 285 -4.87 -7.91 -0.21
CA CYS A 285 -5.17 -7.40 -1.54
C CYS A 285 -5.54 -5.92 -1.51
N ASN A 286 -4.81 -5.07 -2.23
CA ASN A 286 -5.13 -3.64 -2.38
C ASN A 286 -5.56 -3.25 -3.81
N LYS A 287 -6.23 -4.17 -4.51
CA LYS A 287 -6.89 -3.91 -5.79
C LYS A 287 -8.21 -4.67 -5.84
N ILE A 288 -9.31 -3.97 -6.09
CA ILE A 288 -10.64 -4.59 -6.17
C ILE A 288 -10.60 -5.73 -7.20
N CYS A 289 -10.73 -6.96 -6.71
CA CYS A 289 -10.61 -8.18 -7.48
C CYS A 289 -11.90 -9.02 -7.48
N GLY A 290 -13.01 -8.50 -6.95
CA GLY A 290 -14.32 -9.19 -6.93
C GLY A 290 -14.95 -9.27 -5.53
N TYR A 291 -15.96 -10.11 -5.38
CA TYR A 291 -16.80 -10.17 -4.16
C TYR A 291 -16.01 -10.49 -2.88
N GLY A 292 -15.06 -11.42 -2.93
CA GLY A 292 -14.24 -11.81 -1.77
C GLY A 292 -13.03 -10.89 -1.51
N HIS A 293 -12.92 -9.76 -2.22
CA HIS A 293 -11.76 -8.86 -2.14
C HIS A 293 -11.40 -8.48 -0.69
N PHE A 294 -12.40 -8.16 0.14
CA PHE A 294 -12.19 -7.72 1.52
C PHE A 294 -11.60 -8.80 2.45
N GLY A 295 -11.77 -10.09 2.10
CA GLY A 295 -11.30 -11.23 2.90
C GLY A 295 -9.98 -11.83 2.41
N MET A 296 -9.40 -11.28 1.34
CA MET A 296 -8.20 -11.82 0.70
C MET A 296 -6.94 -11.43 1.47
N LYS A 297 -6.68 -12.18 2.55
CA LYS A 297 -5.53 -12.03 3.45
C LYS A 297 -4.67 -13.30 3.44
N TYR A 298 -3.39 -13.13 3.70
CA TYR A 298 -2.44 -14.22 3.86
C TYR A 298 -1.45 -13.90 4.98
N SER A 299 -1.13 -14.90 5.81
CA SER A 299 -0.26 -14.71 6.96
C SER A 299 1.20 -14.54 6.52
N ILE A 300 1.90 -13.62 7.17
CA ILE A 300 3.33 -13.42 7.02
C ILE A 300 4.00 -13.66 8.39
N LEU A 301 4.99 -14.55 8.40
CA LEU A 301 5.85 -14.79 9.54
C LEU A 301 7.25 -14.25 9.25
N VAL A 302 7.73 -13.29 10.03
CA VAL A 302 9.12 -12.84 9.94
C VAL A 302 9.90 -13.49 11.06
N LEU A 303 10.93 -14.25 10.70
CA LEU A 303 11.79 -14.99 11.63
C LEU A 303 13.16 -14.34 11.76
N GLU A 304 13.88 -14.67 12.83
CA GLU A 304 15.32 -14.45 12.84
C GLU A 304 16.00 -15.27 11.74
N ALA A 305 17.16 -14.82 11.31
CA ALA A 305 17.79 -15.34 10.10
C ALA A 305 18.17 -16.84 10.20
N ASP A 306 18.57 -17.30 11.39
CA ASP A 306 18.90 -18.69 11.69
C ASP A 306 17.66 -19.58 11.84
N GLU A 307 16.58 -19.07 12.44
CA GLU A 307 15.28 -19.74 12.50
C GLU A 307 14.67 -19.89 11.11
N TYR A 308 14.82 -18.88 10.25
CA TYR A 308 14.43 -18.96 8.84
C TYR A 308 15.18 -20.07 8.11
N ASP A 309 16.50 -20.17 8.30
CA ASP A 309 17.32 -21.20 7.65
C ASP A 309 16.89 -22.61 8.08
N GLN A 310 16.56 -22.80 9.36
CA GLN A 310 16.03 -24.06 9.87
C GLN A 310 14.66 -24.37 9.26
N TRP A 311 13.73 -23.40 9.30
CA TRP A 311 12.41 -23.54 8.69
C TRP A 311 12.50 -23.91 7.21
N TYR A 312 13.42 -23.26 6.48
CA TYR A 312 13.64 -23.47 5.05
C TYR A 312 14.19 -24.87 4.76
N ALA A 313 15.16 -25.33 5.55
CA ALA A 313 15.75 -26.67 5.42
C ALA A 313 14.74 -27.81 5.70
N ASP A 314 13.74 -27.54 6.55
CA ASP A 314 12.67 -28.50 6.87
C ASP A 314 11.60 -28.62 5.78
N GLN A 315 11.60 -27.74 4.78
CA GLN A 315 10.60 -27.77 3.70
C GLN A 315 10.83 -28.96 2.77
N GLN A 316 9.73 -29.56 2.32
CA GLN A 316 9.76 -30.65 1.36
C GLN A 316 9.38 -30.11 -0.03
N ALA A 317 10.17 -30.50 -1.03
CA ALA A 317 9.88 -30.19 -2.42
C ALA A 317 8.44 -30.62 -2.77
N TRP A 318 7.74 -29.77 -3.51
CA TRP A 318 6.36 -30.01 -3.91
C TRP A 318 6.24 -31.30 -4.73
N LEU A 319 7.22 -31.57 -5.60
CA LEU A 319 7.26 -32.78 -6.43
C LEU A 319 7.39 -34.06 -5.60
N LYS A 320 8.06 -34.01 -4.44
CA LYS A 320 8.15 -35.15 -3.51
C LYS A 320 6.81 -35.47 -2.86
N LEU A 321 6.02 -34.44 -2.57
CA LEU A 321 4.68 -34.59 -2.01
C LEU A 321 3.64 -35.03 -3.06
N ASN A 322 3.96 -34.90 -4.35
CA ASN A 322 3.08 -35.17 -5.48
C ASN A 322 3.84 -35.96 -6.56
N ASP A 323 4.36 -37.13 -6.19
CA ASP A 323 5.25 -37.95 -7.03
C ASP A 323 4.62 -38.43 -8.35
N ASP A 324 3.30 -38.49 -8.45
CA ASP A 324 2.57 -38.70 -9.71
C ASP A 324 2.97 -37.70 -10.82
N TYR A 325 3.39 -36.48 -10.45
CA TYR A 325 3.89 -35.47 -11.40
C TYR A 325 5.29 -35.76 -11.94
N LEU A 326 5.98 -36.80 -11.46
CA LEU A 326 7.16 -37.31 -12.16
C LEU A 326 6.85 -37.76 -13.59
N SER A 327 5.58 -38.07 -13.90
CA SER A 327 5.14 -38.35 -15.26
C SER A 327 5.23 -37.13 -16.20
N GLU A 328 5.16 -35.91 -15.67
CA GLU A 328 5.31 -34.65 -16.42
C GLU A 328 6.78 -34.21 -16.60
N VAL A 329 7.71 -34.87 -15.89
CA VAL A 329 9.15 -34.63 -16.04
C VAL A 329 9.66 -35.36 -17.30
N PRO A 330 10.45 -34.70 -18.19
CA PRO A 330 11.08 -35.36 -19.32
C PRO A 330 11.90 -36.59 -18.92
N ASP A 331 11.84 -37.67 -19.70
CA ASP A 331 12.47 -38.96 -19.35
C ASP A 331 13.97 -38.84 -19.02
N ASN A 332 14.69 -37.96 -19.72
CA ASN A 332 16.12 -37.70 -19.50
C ASN A 332 16.42 -36.90 -18.22
N LEU A 333 15.41 -36.32 -17.57
CA LEU A 333 15.54 -35.53 -16.35
C LEU A 333 14.91 -36.21 -15.11
N LYS A 334 14.20 -37.32 -15.27
CA LYS A 334 13.50 -38.01 -14.16
C LYS A 334 14.40 -38.39 -13.00
N GLU A 335 15.61 -38.87 -13.28
CA GLU A 335 16.59 -39.20 -12.25
C GLU A 335 17.06 -37.95 -11.49
N ALA A 336 17.35 -36.87 -12.22
CA ALA A 336 17.72 -35.59 -11.62
C ALA A 336 16.58 -35.02 -10.76
N ALA A 337 15.32 -35.12 -11.23
CA ALA A 337 14.15 -34.68 -10.49
C ALA A 337 13.94 -35.48 -9.20
N ARG A 338 14.13 -36.81 -9.23
CA ARG A 338 14.03 -37.66 -8.05
C ARG A 338 15.08 -37.31 -6.99
N ILE A 339 16.29 -37.00 -7.41
CA ILE A 339 17.39 -36.60 -6.52
C ILE A 339 17.13 -35.20 -5.96
N ALA A 340 16.85 -34.21 -6.81
CA ALA A 340 16.63 -32.83 -6.42
C ALA A 340 15.41 -32.67 -5.49
N ALA A 341 14.30 -33.35 -5.78
CA ALA A 341 13.12 -33.36 -4.93
C ALA A 341 13.32 -34.15 -3.62
N GLY A 342 14.39 -34.95 -3.50
CA GLY A 342 14.63 -35.82 -2.35
C GLY A 342 13.64 -36.97 -2.22
N ILE A 343 13.15 -37.49 -3.34
CA ILE A 343 12.25 -38.66 -3.42
C ILE A 343 13.05 -39.94 -3.17
N ASP A 344 14.18 -40.06 -3.87
CA ASP A 344 15.11 -41.15 -3.68
C ASP A 344 16.20 -40.67 -2.72
N ASN A 345 16.08 -41.03 -1.43
CA ASN A 345 17.18 -40.84 -0.49
C ASN A 345 18.39 -41.60 -1.05
N VAL A 346 19.46 -40.88 -1.43
CA VAL A 346 20.72 -41.51 -1.81
C VAL A 346 21.35 -42.14 -0.57
N ILE A 347 20.86 -43.32 -0.21
CA ILE A 347 21.58 -44.34 0.57
C ILE A 347 21.48 -45.64 -0.23
N SER A 348 22.31 -45.72 -1.25
CA SER A 348 22.78 -47.01 -1.78
C SER A 348 24.22 -46.90 -2.29
N VAL A 349 25.09 -46.26 -1.52
CA VAL A 349 26.52 -46.61 -1.57
C VAL A 349 26.69 -47.92 -0.80
N ASP A 350 26.14 -49.01 -1.32
CA ASP A 350 26.51 -50.35 -0.89
C ASP A 350 26.15 -51.37 -1.98
N LYS A 351 27.21 -51.75 -2.72
CA LYS A 351 27.38 -52.89 -3.65
C LYS A 351 27.87 -52.50 -5.05
N ALA A 352 29.06 -51.92 -5.11
CA ALA A 352 29.90 -52.00 -6.32
C ALA A 352 31.37 -52.34 -6.06
N ASP A 353 31.73 -52.78 -4.84
CA ASP A 353 33.13 -53.13 -4.47
C ASP A 353 33.33 -54.61 -4.10
N LYS A 354 32.53 -55.52 -4.68
CA LYS A 354 32.80 -56.97 -4.63
C LYS A 354 32.44 -57.66 -5.94
N ALA A 355 33.12 -57.28 -7.01
CA ALA A 355 33.14 -58.06 -8.25
C ALA A 355 34.47 -57.95 -9.01
N LEU A 356 35.60 -57.79 -8.31
CA LEU A 356 36.94 -57.90 -8.90
C LEU A 356 37.93 -58.61 -7.96
N VAL A 357 37.53 -59.74 -7.36
CA VAL A 357 38.48 -60.76 -6.86
C VAL A 357 37.84 -62.15 -7.00
N SER A 358 37.83 -62.70 -8.21
CA SER A 358 37.91 -64.16 -8.46
C SER A 358 37.84 -64.44 -9.96
N ASN A 359 39.00 -64.53 -10.61
CA ASN A 359 39.46 -65.65 -11.44
C ASN A 359 40.76 -65.30 -12.14
#